data_AF-A0AAV8VY51-F1
#
_entry.id   AF-A0AAV8VY51-F1
#
_cell.length_a   1.000
_cell.length_b   1.000
_cell.length_c   1.000
_cell.angle_alpha   90.00
_cell.angle_beta   90.00
_cell.angle_gamma   90.00
#
_symmetry.space_group_name_H-M   'P 1'
#
loop_
_entity.id
_entity.type
_entity.pdbx_description
1 polymer ?
#
loop_
_entity_poly.entity_id
_entity_poly.type
_entity_poly.pdbx_seq_one_letter_code
_entity_poly.pdbx_strand_id
1 'polypeptide(L)'
;MSNPMKALNEHFCYNTRLAKALQQLLHPNERKMIQTWFDKLMEMDKTTEEMVIRSDYMWFILLMLQSKKIREPFNKLPPAQLVPLKKFVPLHVYEDVLILNEPNMVYIDRRSKTKRPSVRDESANTTSKSRMDQEYSL
;
A
#
# COMPACT_ATOMS: atom_id res chain seq x y z
N MET A 1 31.73 -3.31 -16.23
CA MET A 1 30.80 -3.55 -15.11
C MET A 1 30.28 -2.19 -14.66
N SER A 2 28.95 -2.03 -14.53
CA SER A 2 28.36 -0.75 -14.11
C SER A 2 28.73 -0.43 -12.65
N ASN A 3 29.14 0.81 -12.36
CA ASN A 3 29.44 1.23 -10.99
C ASN A 3 28.14 1.18 -10.16
N PRO A 4 28.05 0.37 -9.09
CA PRO A 4 26.83 0.20 -8.31
C PRO A 4 26.36 1.53 -7.69
N MET A 5 27.26 2.45 -7.37
CA MET A 5 26.92 3.77 -6.83
C MET A 5 26.27 4.66 -7.88
N LYS A 6 26.75 4.57 -9.12
CA LYS A 6 26.15 5.29 -10.25
C LYS A 6 24.73 4.78 -10.50
N ALA A 7 24.54 3.47 -10.52
CA ALA A 7 23.22 2.85 -10.69
C ALA A 7 22.26 3.24 -9.55
N LEU A 8 22.72 3.23 -8.29
CA LEU A 8 21.93 3.65 -7.14
C LEU A 8 21.44 5.10 -7.27
N ASN A 9 22.33 6.01 -7.68
CA ASN A 9 21.98 7.41 -7.90
C ASN A 9 21.00 7.59 -9.06
N GLU A 10 21.21 6.89 -10.17
CA GLU A 10 20.33 6.92 -11.34
C GLU A 10 18.92 6.45 -10.99
N HIS A 11 18.80 5.35 -10.24
CA HIS A 11 17.52 4.84 -9.75
C HIS A 11 16.81 5.85 -8.84
N PHE A 12 17.55 6.47 -7.91
CA PHE A 12 17.01 7.52 -7.05
C PHE A 12 16.50 8.72 -7.86
N CYS A 13 17.27 9.19 -8.85
CA CYS A 13 16.86 10.30 -9.71
C CYS A 13 15.63 9.96 -10.56
N TYR A 14 15.53 8.74 -11.07
CA TYR A 14 14.35 8.26 -11.81
C TYR A 14 13.12 8.26 -10.90
N ASN A 15 13.22 7.65 -9.73
CA ASN A 15 12.12 7.61 -8.75
C ASN A 15 11.70 9.02 -8.32
N THR A 16 12.66 9.94 -8.16
CA THR A 16 12.35 11.35 -7.83
C THR A 16 11.53 12.04 -8.91
N ARG A 17 11.84 11.81 -10.20
CA ARG A 17 11.06 12.39 -11.31
C ARG A 17 9.63 11.85 -11.33
N LEU A 18 9.49 10.53 -11.16
CA LEU A 18 8.18 9.90 -11.08
C LEU A 18 7.38 10.39 -9.85
N ALA A 19 8.03 10.48 -8.69
CA ALA A 19 7.41 10.95 -7.46
C ALA A 19 6.94 12.41 -7.59
N LYS A 20 7.74 13.30 -8.20
CA LYS A 20 7.33 14.69 -8.50
C LYS A 20 6.11 14.78 -9.42
N ALA A 21 5.97 13.87 -10.37
CA ALA A 21 4.78 13.79 -11.22
C ALA A 21 3.54 13.37 -10.41
N LEU A 22 3.65 12.32 -9.60
CA LEU A 22 2.56 11.84 -8.74
C LEU A 22 2.16 12.84 -7.65
N GLN A 23 3.13 13.58 -7.11
CA GLN A 23 2.91 14.63 -6.10
C GLN A 23 1.93 15.71 -6.57
N GLN A 24 1.81 15.95 -7.89
CA GLN A 24 0.84 16.90 -8.43
C GLN A 24 -0.61 16.47 -8.22
N LEU A 25 -0.86 15.20 -7.89
CA LEU A 25 -2.18 14.65 -7.60
C LEU A 25 -2.59 14.83 -6.13
N LEU A 26 -1.67 15.28 -5.26
CA LEU A 26 -1.94 15.53 -3.86
C LEU A 26 -2.64 16.87 -3.63
N HIS A 27 -3.32 16.96 -2.49
CA HIS A 27 -3.84 18.23 -1.97
C HIS A 27 -2.69 19.23 -1.75
N PRO A 28 -2.87 20.54 -1.99
CA PRO A 28 -1.78 21.54 -1.89
C PRO A 28 -1.00 21.51 -0.56
N ASN A 29 -1.67 21.24 0.56
CA ASN A 29 -1.03 21.15 1.87
C ASN A 29 -0.08 19.95 1.98
N GLU A 30 -0.51 18.78 1.51
CA GLU A 30 0.32 17.57 1.50
C GLU A 30 1.45 17.68 0.48
N ARG A 31 1.18 18.31 -0.66
CA ARG A 31 2.18 18.59 -1.70
C ARG A 31 3.37 19.34 -1.14
N LYS A 32 3.14 20.41 -0.36
CA LYS A 32 4.22 21.18 0.28
C LYS A 32 5.04 20.31 1.23
N MET A 33 4.39 19.51 2.07
CA MET A 33 5.09 18.64 3.00
C MET A 33 5.96 17.60 2.28
N ILE A 34 5.43 16.95 1.24
CA ILE A 34 6.17 15.99 0.44
C ILE A 34 7.31 16.65 -0.34
N GLN A 35 7.15 17.91 -0.77
CA GLN A 35 8.25 18.66 -1.38
C GLN A 35 9.42 18.80 -0.40
N THR A 36 9.15 19.17 0.86
CA THR A 36 10.17 19.27 1.89
C THR A 36 10.90 17.94 2.12
N TRP A 37 10.19 16.81 2.07
CA TRP A 37 10.80 15.48 2.11
C TRP A 37 11.71 15.22 0.92
N PHE A 38 11.29 15.56 -0.31
CA PHE A 38 12.14 15.41 -1.48
C PHE A 38 13.41 16.23 -1.40
N ASP A 39 13.30 17.49 -0.96
CA ASP A 39 14.46 18.36 -0.81
C ASP A 39 15.47 17.76 0.18
N LYS A 40 14.99 17.25 1.32
CA LYS A 40 15.85 16.52 2.28
C LYS A 40 16.53 15.31 1.67
N LEU A 41 15.81 14.48 0.92
CA LEU A 41 16.37 13.26 0.32
C LEU A 41 17.37 13.57 -0.79
N MET A 42 17.20 14.68 -1.52
CA MET A 42 18.14 15.13 -2.54
C MET A 42 19.51 15.52 -1.95
N GLU A 43 19.54 16.03 -0.71
CA GLU A 43 20.77 16.42 -0.01
C GLU A 43 21.59 15.24 0.54
N MET A 44 20.98 14.05 0.65
CA MET A 44 21.58 12.85 1.25
C MET A 44 22.43 12.04 0.26
N ASP A 45 23.45 12.67 -0.32
CA ASP A 45 24.31 12.08 -1.34
C ASP A 45 25.80 12.03 -0.99
N LYS A 46 26.16 12.26 0.28
CA LYS A 46 27.56 12.40 0.71
C LYS A 46 28.24 11.08 0.97
N THR A 47 27.49 10.10 1.46
CA THR A 47 28.01 8.76 1.77
C THR A 47 27.17 7.67 1.13
N THR A 48 27.76 6.49 0.91
CA THR A 48 27.02 5.33 0.41
C THR A 48 25.85 4.96 1.33
N GLU A 49 26.01 5.08 2.64
CA GLU A 49 24.95 4.82 3.61
C GLU A 49 23.78 5.80 3.43
N GLU A 50 24.05 7.09 3.30
CA GLU A 50 23.03 8.10 3.00
C GLU A 50 22.31 7.80 1.68
N MET A 51 23.06 7.40 0.64
CA MET A 51 22.50 7.06 -0.66
C MET A 51 21.54 5.86 -0.60
N VAL A 52 21.86 4.86 0.22
CA VAL A 52 20.98 3.71 0.47
C VAL A 52 19.73 4.16 1.23
N ILE A 53 19.92 4.90 2.34
CA ILE A 53 18.80 5.39 3.15
C ILE A 53 17.84 6.23 2.30
N ARG A 54 18.33 7.20 1.53
CA ARG A 54 17.44 8.04 0.71
C ARG A 54 16.70 7.25 -0.37
N SER A 55 17.30 6.17 -0.87
CA SER A 55 16.69 5.31 -1.88
C SER A 55 15.51 4.53 -1.28
N ASP A 56 15.67 3.98 -0.08
CA ASP A 56 14.59 3.30 0.66
C ASP A 56 13.43 4.24 0.95
N TYR A 57 13.74 5.46 1.44
CA TYR A 57 12.72 6.47 1.72
C TYR A 57 11.99 6.91 0.45
N MET A 58 12.71 7.16 -0.64
CA MET A 58 12.11 7.57 -1.91
C MET A 58 11.18 6.49 -2.46
N TRP A 59 11.58 5.22 -2.40
CA TRP A 59 10.74 4.11 -2.81
C TRP A 59 9.47 4.00 -1.98
N PHE A 60 9.58 4.10 -0.65
CA PHE A 60 8.42 4.03 0.23
C PHE A 60 7.46 5.21 0.04
N ILE A 61 7.99 6.44 -0.18
CA ILE A 61 7.18 7.60 -0.56
C ILE A 61 6.45 7.36 -1.88
N LEU A 62 7.12 6.76 -2.87
CA LEU A 62 6.50 6.44 -4.15
C LEU A 62 5.28 5.51 -3.98
N LEU A 63 5.37 4.48 -3.14
CA LEU A 63 4.24 3.59 -2.82
C LEU A 63 3.07 4.33 -2.15
N MET A 64 3.36 5.25 -1.23
CA MET A 64 2.31 6.09 -0.63
C MET A 64 1.64 6.99 -1.67
N LEU A 65 2.42 7.58 -2.58
CA LEU A 65 1.92 8.44 -3.65
C LEU A 65 1.01 7.68 -4.64
N GLN A 66 1.30 6.41 -4.93
CA GLN A 66 0.44 5.56 -5.75
C GLN A 66 -0.97 5.40 -5.12
N SER A 67 -1.03 5.27 -3.80
CA SER A 67 -2.29 5.23 -3.04
C SER A 67 -2.94 6.61 -2.81
N LYS A 68 -2.28 7.70 -3.27
CA LYS A 68 -2.68 9.10 -3.04
C LYS A 68 -2.92 9.47 -1.58
N LYS A 69 -2.30 8.74 -0.64
CA LYS A 69 -2.49 8.94 0.79
C LYS A 69 -1.15 9.06 1.49
N ILE A 70 -0.86 10.26 1.99
CA ILE A 70 0.32 10.49 2.82
C ILE A 70 0.00 10.05 4.24
N ARG A 71 0.91 9.28 4.82
CA ARG A 71 0.78 8.73 6.19
C ARG A 71 1.87 9.27 7.08
N GLU A 72 1.68 9.15 8.39
CA GLU A 72 2.75 9.38 9.34
C GLU A 72 3.95 8.45 9.06
N PRO A 73 5.19 8.87 9.31
CA PRO A 73 5.62 10.20 9.78
C PRO A 73 5.78 11.25 8.66
N PHE A 74 5.45 10.93 7.41
CA PHE A 74 5.67 11.79 6.23
C PHE A 74 4.69 12.95 6.10
N ASN A 75 3.67 13.00 6.95
CA ASN A 75 2.80 14.16 7.14
C ASN A 75 3.42 15.24 8.06
N LYS A 76 4.61 15.01 8.59
CA LYS A 76 5.39 15.94 9.41
C LYS A 76 6.73 16.24 8.73
N LEU A 77 7.42 17.27 9.23
CA LEU A 77 8.75 17.64 8.74
C LEU A 77 9.74 16.48 8.92
N PRO A 78 10.67 16.28 7.96
CA PRO A 78 11.74 15.32 8.12
C PRO A 78 12.63 15.69 9.30
N PRO A 79 13.12 14.71 10.10
CA PRO A 79 14.10 14.98 11.13
C PRO A 79 15.44 15.42 10.51
N ALA A 80 16.26 16.11 11.30
CA ALA A 80 17.56 16.61 10.86
C ALA A 80 18.48 15.46 10.37
N GLN A 81 18.48 14.34 11.10
CA GLN A 81 19.16 13.11 10.74
C GLN A 81 18.13 12.02 10.44
N LEU A 82 18.18 11.45 9.24
CA LEU A 82 17.37 10.27 8.92
C LEU A 82 18.09 9.02 9.40
N VAL A 83 17.33 8.14 10.06
CA VAL A 83 17.74 6.78 10.38
C VAL A 83 17.21 5.82 9.30
N PRO A 84 17.71 4.58 9.21
CA PRO A 84 17.15 3.58 8.29
C PRO A 84 15.63 3.50 8.38
N LEU A 85 14.95 3.43 7.23
CA LEU A 85 13.49 3.57 7.11
C LEU A 85 12.71 2.68 8.08
N LYS A 86 13.12 1.41 8.20
CA LYS A 86 12.51 0.40 9.08
C LYS A 86 12.50 0.81 10.56
N LYS A 87 13.45 1.64 11.00
CA LYS A 87 13.51 2.16 12.38
C LYS A 87 12.67 3.42 12.56
N PHE A 88 12.32 4.10 11.47
CA PHE A 88 11.63 5.38 11.48
C PHE A 88 10.13 5.25 11.29
N VAL A 89 9.70 4.37 10.36
CA VAL A 89 8.28 4.17 10.04
C VAL A 89 7.67 3.18 11.03
N PRO A 90 6.54 3.53 11.68
CA PRO A 90 5.81 2.57 12.51
C PRO A 90 5.40 1.32 11.72
N LEU A 91 5.51 0.15 12.33
CA LEU A 91 5.29 -1.14 11.65
C LEU A 91 3.92 -1.22 10.97
N HIS A 92 2.85 -0.77 11.64
CA HIS A 92 1.49 -0.79 11.09
C HIS A 92 1.37 0.08 9.83
N VAL A 93 2.07 1.21 9.77
CA VAL A 93 2.08 2.05 8.57
C VAL A 93 2.84 1.38 7.44
N TYR A 94 3.99 0.78 7.76
CA TYR A 94 4.80 0.09 6.77
C TYR A 94 4.02 -1.05 6.12
N GLU A 95 3.39 -1.90 6.92
CA GLU A 95 2.54 -3.00 6.45
C GLU A 95 1.35 -2.51 5.63
N ASP A 96 0.62 -1.51 6.13
CA ASP A 96 -0.51 -0.92 5.40
C ASP A 96 -0.11 -0.44 4.00
N VAL A 97 1.02 0.27 3.89
CA VAL A 97 1.49 0.81 2.60
C VAL A 97 1.87 -0.32 1.64
N LEU A 98 2.51 -1.39 2.13
CA LEU A 98 2.84 -2.54 1.30
C LEU A 98 1.59 -3.27 0.82
N ILE A 99 0.65 -3.57 1.72
CA ILE A 99 -0.60 -4.28 1.40
C ILE A 99 -1.41 -3.51 0.36
N LEU A 100 -1.52 -2.19 0.50
CA LEU A 100 -2.26 -1.34 -0.46
C LEU A 100 -1.68 -1.38 -1.88
N ASN A 101 -0.40 -1.73 -2.03
CA ASN A 101 0.30 -1.74 -3.31
C ASN A 101 0.58 -3.17 -3.82
N GLU A 102 0.05 -4.21 -3.16
CA GLU A 102 0.12 -5.57 -3.69
C GLU A 102 -0.96 -5.81 -4.77
N PRO A 103 -0.58 -6.29 -5.97
CA PRO A 103 -1.52 -6.45 -7.08
C PRO A 103 -2.56 -7.57 -6.87
N ASN A 104 -2.42 -8.43 -5.86
CA ASN A 104 -3.23 -9.64 -5.67
C ASN A 104 -3.87 -9.79 -4.27
N MET A 105 -3.86 -8.75 -3.42
CA MET A 105 -4.41 -8.85 -2.07
C MET A 105 -5.94 -8.73 -2.06
N VAL A 106 -6.63 -9.83 -1.74
CA VAL A 106 -8.05 -9.84 -1.39
C VAL A 106 -8.17 -9.29 0.04
N TYR A 107 -8.77 -8.11 0.20
CA TYR A 107 -9.05 -7.53 1.51
C TYR A 107 -9.99 -8.45 2.30
N ILE A 108 -9.45 -9.30 3.17
CA ILE A 108 -10.26 -9.97 4.19
C ILE A 108 -10.53 -8.92 5.27
N ASP A 109 -11.69 -8.29 5.20
CA ASP A 109 -12.17 -7.37 6.23
C ASP A 109 -12.27 -8.12 7.58
N ARG A 110 -11.30 -7.91 8.48
CA ARG A 110 -11.33 -8.49 9.83
C ARG A 110 -12.42 -7.87 10.72
N ARG A 111 -13.18 -6.88 10.25
CA ARG A 111 -14.30 -6.28 11.01
C ARG A 111 -15.63 -7.00 10.82
N SER A 112 -15.76 -7.93 9.88
CA SER A 112 -16.93 -8.80 9.82
C SER A 112 -16.81 -9.96 10.82
N LYS A 113 -16.84 -9.65 12.13
CA LYS A 113 -17.36 -10.59 13.13
C LYS A 113 -18.89 -10.62 13.01
N THR A 114 -19.37 -11.05 11.86
CA THR A 114 -20.79 -11.35 11.65
C THR A 114 -21.05 -12.70 12.29
N LYS A 115 -21.80 -12.65 13.39
CA LYS A 115 -22.55 -13.72 14.07
C LYS A 115 -22.39 -15.11 13.42
N ARG A 116 -21.83 -16.06 14.19
CA ARG A 116 -21.97 -17.50 13.93
C ARG A 116 -23.45 -17.79 13.63
N PRO A 117 -23.80 -18.50 12.54
CA PRO A 117 -25.13 -19.06 12.42
C PRO A 117 -25.28 -20.10 13.54
N SER A 118 -26.26 -19.89 14.41
CA SER A 118 -26.70 -20.91 15.35
C SER A 118 -27.28 -22.06 14.54
N VAL A 119 -26.65 -23.22 14.61
CA VAL A 119 -27.23 -24.48 14.16
C VAL A 119 -28.48 -24.74 15.00
N ARG A 120 -29.66 -24.72 14.38
CA ARG A 120 -30.87 -25.38 14.87
C ARG A 120 -31.53 -26.11 13.70
N ASP A 121 -31.60 -27.42 13.91
CA ASP A 121 -32.33 -28.53 13.30
C ASP A 121 -33.35 -28.25 12.19
N GLU A 122 -33.35 -29.12 11.17
CA GLU A 122 -34.54 -29.94 10.86
C GLU A 122 -34.21 -31.10 9.92
N SER A 123 -34.17 -32.29 10.51
CA SER A 123 -34.29 -33.58 9.83
C SER A 123 -35.76 -33.98 9.78
N ALA A 124 -36.40 -33.96 8.61
CA ALA A 124 -37.59 -34.77 8.32
C ALA A 124 -37.90 -34.82 6.80
N ASN A 125 -37.42 -35.88 6.16
CA ASN A 125 -38.22 -36.85 5.40
C ASN A 125 -39.46 -36.32 4.59
N THR A 126 -39.45 -36.44 3.26
CA THR A 126 -40.19 -37.51 2.52
C THR A 126 -40.22 -37.29 1.00
N THR A 127 -39.70 -38.30 0.29
CA THR A 127 -40.21 -38.96 -0.93
C THR A 127 -41.06 -38.18 -1.94
N SER A 128 -40.60 -38.12 -3.19
CA SER A 128 -41.49 -38.11 -4.36
C SER A 128 -40.91 -38.98 -5.48
N LYS A 129 -41.53 -40.17 -5.63
CA LYS A 129 -41.40 -41.06 -6.79
C LYS A 129 -42.48 -40.67 -7.81
N SER A 130 -42.05 -40.51 -9.05
CA SER A 130 -42.63 -41.04 -10.30
C SER A 130 -44.16 -41.17 -10.45
N ARG A 131 -44.69 -40.60 -11.55
CA ARG A 131 -45.28 -41.30 -12.71
C ARG A 131 -46.67 -40.77 -13.17
N MET A 132 -46.70 -40.40 -14.44
CA MET A 132 -47.73 -40.59 -15.49
C MET A 132 -49.13 -39.93 -15.41
N ASP A 133 -49.37 -39.19 -16.50
CA ASP A 133 -50.48 -39.30 -17.46
C ASP A 133 -51.80 -38.52 -17.32
N GLN A 134 -52.07 -37.85 -18.45
CA GLN A 134 -53.32 -37.71 -19.20
C GLN A 134 -54.41 -36.71 -18.79
N GLU A 135 -54.65 -35.80 -19.75
CA GLU A 135 -55.93 -35.42 -20.40
C GLU A 135 -57.18 -35.23 -19.52
N TYR A 136 -57.79 -34.03 -19.57
CA TYR A 136 -59.01 -33.76 -20.35
C TYR A 136 -59.52 -32.31 -20.13
N SER A 137 -59.90 -31.68 -21.24
CA SER A 137 -60.89 -30.61 -21.51
C SER A 137 -61.26 -29.53 -20.48
N LEU A 138 -61.17 -28.26 -20.91
CA LEU A 138 -62.31 -27.48 -21.45
C LEU A 138 -61.81 -26.29 -22.28
#